data_AF-A0A914WV22-F1
#
_entry.id   AF-A0A914WV22-F1
#
_cell.length_a   1.000
_cell.length_b   1.000
_cell.length_c   1.000
_cell.angle_alpha   90.00
_cell.angle_beta   90.00
_cell.angle_gamma   90.00
#
_symmetry.space_group_name_H-M   'P 1'
#
loop_
_entity.id
_entity.type
_entity.pdbx_description
1 polymer ?
#
loop_
_entity_poly.entity_id
_entity_poly.type
_entity_poly.pdbx_seq_one_letter_code
_entity_poly.pdbx_strand_id
1 'polypeptide(L)'
;MSVGTFLIWTIGLDRLFAIKFATSYPKWSLKPYLLLMVLPAVAYSAALTAVGFVSSSPKELILLCMPPTAFRGIASDVWMMNGVVINILVMITYGWVFVLVRKQ
;
A
#
# COMPACT_ATOMS: atom_id res chain seq x y z
N MET A 1 2.91 -9.13 2.04
CA MET A 1 2.09 -8.18 2.81
C MET A 1 2.15 -6.78 2.18
N SER A 2 2.05 -6.66 0.85
CA SER A 2 2.53 -5.43 0.18
C SER A 2 1.44 -4.76 -0.65
N VAL A 3 0.73 -5.52 -1.48
CA VAL A 3 -0.32 -4.96 -2.36
C VAL A 3 -1.60 -4.70 -1.60
N GLY A 4 -2.08 -5.69 -0.83
CA GLY A 4 -3.35 -5.58 -0.09
C GLY A 4 -3.36 -4.42 0.90
N THR A 5 -2.29 -4.22 1.66
CA THR A 5 -2.20 -3.13 2.66
C THR A 5 -2.13 -1.75 1.99
N PHE A 6 -1.42 -1.64 0.87
CA PHE A 6 -1.38 -0.40 0.09
C PHE A 6 -2.74 -0.10 -0.55
N LEU A 7 -3.44 -1.13 -1.04
CA LEU A 7 -4.80 -0.98 -1.56
C LEU A 7 -5.77 -0.51 -0.46
N ILE A 8 -5.69 -1.09 0.74
CA ILE A 8 -6.48 -0.63 1.89
C ILE A 8 -6.22 0.84 2.20
N TRP A 9 -4.97 1.29 2.13
CA TRP A 9 -4.64 2.70 2.28
C TRP A 9 -5.29 3.58 1.19
N THR A 10 -5.21 3.16 -0.08
CA THR A 10 -5.85 3.89 -1.18
C THR A 10 -7.38 3.93 -1.07
N ILE A 11 -8.00 2.85 -0.57
CA ILE A 11 -9.44 2.82 -0.28
C ILE A 11 -9.79 3.80 0.84
N GLY A 12 -8.96 3.91 1.88
CA GLY A 12 -9.13 4.91 2.94
C GLY A 12 -9.05 6.35 2.40
N LEU A 13 -8.10 6.61 1.49
CA LEU A 13 -8.00 7.91 0.81
C LEU A 13 -9.21 8.22 -0.07
N ASP A 14 -9.69 7.23 -0.83
CA ASP A 14 -10.89 7.34 -1.65
C ASP A 14 -12.12 7.78 -0.82
N ARG A 15 -12.33 7.13 0.33
CA ARG A 15 -13.38 7.49 1.28
C ARG A 15 -13.22 8.92 1.80
N LEU A 16 -11.98 9.34 2.09
CA LEU A 16 -11.70 10.69 2.55
C LEU A 16 -12.04 11.74 1.48
N PHE A 17 -11.72 11.47 0.22
CA PHE A 17 -12.11 12.34 -0.90
C PHE A 17 -13.62 12.39 -1.10
N ALA A 18 -14.30 11.24 -0.99
CA ALA A 18 -15.76 11.17 -1.11
C ALA A 18 -16.47 12.01 -0.02
N ILE A 19 -15.98 11.99 1.22
CA ILE A 19 -16.55 12.77 2.34
C ILE A 19 -16.23 14.26 2.20
N LYS A 20 -14.97 14.60 1.91
CA LYS A 20 -14.52 16.00 1.84
C LYS A 20 -15.06 16.73 0.60
N PHE A 21 -15.23 16.02 -0.51
CA PHE A 21 -15.65 16.57 -1.81
C PHE A 21 -16.90 15.88 -2.35
N ALA A 22 -17.93 15.72 -1.51
CA ALA A 22 -19.18 15.03 -1.85
C ALA A 22 -19.85 15.52 -3.16
N THR A 23 -19.73 16.81 -3.49
CA THR A 23 -20.34 17.42 -4.69
C THR A 23 -19.48 17.35 -5.96
N SER A 24 -18.16 17.23 -5.82
CA SER A 24 -17.22 17.24 -6.96
C SER A 24 -16.72 15.85 -7.31
N TYR A 25 -16.62 14.95 -6.33
CA TYR A 25 -16.19 13.57 -6.50
C TYR A 25 -16.98 12.79 -7.57
N PRO A 26 -18.34 12.84 -7.63
CA PRO A 26 -19.09 12.13 -8.66
C PRO A 26 -18.92 12.71 -10.08
N LYS A 27 -18.31 13.90 -10.23
CA LYS A 27 -18.00 14.49 -11.54
C LYS A 27 -16.70 13.93 -12.12
N TRP A 28 -15.90 13.21 -11.33
CA TRP A 28 -14.64 12.64 -11.79
C TRP A 28 -14.89 11.40 -12.64
N SER A 29 -14.12 11.28 -13.72
CA SER A 29 -14.22 10.13 -14.61
C SER A 29 -13.64 8.89 -13.92
N LEU A 30 -14.46 7.85 -13.80
CA LEU A 30 -14.15 6.61 -13.06
C LEU A 30 -12.86 5.96 -13.53
N LYS A 31 -12.68 5.82 -14.86
CA LYS A 31 -11.56 5.07 -15.46
C LYS A 31 -10.17 5.67 -15.12
N PRO A 32 -9.88 6.95 -15.42
CA PRO A 32 -8.56 7.51 -15.09
C PRO A 32 -8.34 7.61 -13.58
N TYR A 33 -9.39 7.82 -12.79
CA TYR A 33 -9.28 7.87 -11.33
C TYR A 33 -8.87 6.52 -10.73
N LEU A 34 -9.54 5.43 -11.13
CA LEU A 34 -9.18 4.08 -10.70
C LEU A 34 -7.76 3.72 -11.14
N LEU A 35 -7.38 4.09 -12.36
CA LEU A 35 -6.03 3.84 -12.87
C LEU A 35 -4.98 4.59 -12.04
N LEU A 36 -5.25 5.86 -11.69
CA LEU A 36 -4.37 6.67 -10.82
C LEU A 36 -4.22 6.06 -9.41
N MET A 37 -5.27 5.44 -8.87
CA MET A 37 -5.22 4.81 -7.54
C MET A 37 -4.52 3.44 -7.55
N VAL A 38 -4.72 2.64 -8.59
CA VAL A 38 -4.18 1.27 -8.67
C VAL A 38 -2.74 1.24 -9.19
N LEU A 39 -2.39 2.09 -10.15
CA LEU A 39 -1.06 2.13 -10.75
C LEU A 39 0.09 2.28 -9.74
N PRO A 40 0.04 3.20 -8.74
CA PRO A 40 1.09 3.30 -7.74
C PRO A 40 1.17 2.05 -6.85
N ALA A 41 0.05 1.39 -6.55
CA ALA A 41 0.04 0.16 -5.78
C ALA A 41 0.77 -0.98 -6.52
N VAL A 42 0.52 -1.11 -7.82
CA VAL A 42 1.16 -2.10 -8.68
C VAL A 42 2.65 -1.77 -8.87
N ALA A 43 2.99 -0.51 -9.15
CA ALA A 43 4.38 -0.06 -9.29
C ALA A 43 5.19 -0.29 -8.00
N TYR A 44 4.61 0.02 -6.85
CA TYR A 44 5.21 -0.23 -5.55
C TYR A 44 5.47 -1.73 -5.31
N SER A 45 4.50 -2.58 -5.63
CA SER A 45 4.65 -4.02 -5.54
C SER A 45 5.76 -4.55 -6.44
N ALA A 46 5.83 -4.07 -7.68
CA ALA A 46 6.85 -4.46 -8.63
C ALA A 46 8.25 -4.05 -8.15
N ALA A 47 8.39 -2.82 -7.65
CA ALA A 47 9.64 -2.31 -7.10
C ALA A 47 10.14 -3.14 -5.91
N LEU A 48 9.26 -3.44 -4.94
CA LEU A 48 9.61 -4.29 -3.80
C LEU A 48 10.02 -5.70 -4.21
N THR A 49 9.32 -6.26 -5.21
CA THR A 49 9.65 -7.58 -5.74
C THR A 49 11.01 -7.56 -6.44
N ALA A 50 11.29 -6.53 -7.24
CA ALA A 50 12.60 -6.34 -7.89
C ALA A 50 13.74 -6.22 -6.87
N VAL A 51 13.56 -5.46 -5.79
CA VAL A 51 14.53 -5.36 -4.68
C VAL A 51 14.77 -6.72 -4.03
N GLY A 52 13.72 -7.54 -3.88
CA GLY A 52 13.83 -8.91 -3.41
C GLY A 52 14.65 -9.82 -4.32
N PHE A 53 14.42 -9.72 -5.63
CA PHE A 53 15.16 -10.50 -6.62
C PHE A 53 16.66 -10.13 -6.64
N VAL A 54 16.99 -8.85 -6.60
CA VAL A 54 18.40 -8.38 -6.60
C VAL A 54 19.14 -8.78 -5.32
N SER A 55 18.42 -8.83 -4.19
CA SER A 55 19.02 -9.16 -2.88
C SER A 55 19.14 -10.67 -2.64
N SER A 56 18.53 -11.50 -3.49
CA SER A 56 18.56 -12.96 -3.34
C SER A 56 19.87 -13.51 -3.93
N SER A 57 20.78 -13.97 -3.07
CA SER A 57 22.01 -14.64 -3.52
C SER A 57 21.70 -16.03 -4.13
N PRO A 58 22.31 -16.39 -5.28
CA PRO A 58 21.99 -17.62 -6.03
C PRO A 58 22.49 -18.93 -5.40
N LYS A 59 23.05 -18.91 -4.18
CA LYS A 59 23.85 -20.02 -3.65
C LYS A 59 23.16 -20.94 -2.64
N GLU A 60 21.94 -20.66 -2.19
CA GLU A 60 21.25 -21.55 -1.25
C GLU A 60 19.79 -21.77 -1.64
N LEU A 61 19.47 -22.98 -2.09
CA LEU A 61 18.11 -23.44 -2.38
C LEU A 61 17.41 -23.74 -1.04
N ILE A 62 16.93 -22.69 -0.37
CA ILE A 62 16.23 -22.84 0.92
C ILE A 62 14.75 -23.04 0.63
N LEU A 63 14.17 -24.11 1.19
CA LEU A 63 12.73 -24.37 1.16
C LEU A 63 12.01 -23.28 1.98
N LEU A 64 11.59 -22.22 1.31
CA LEU A 64 10.96 -21.06 1.94
C LEU A 64 9.44 -21.24 1.95
N CYS A 65 8.89 -21.67 3.09
CA CYS A 65 7.44 -21.76 3.29
C CYS A 65 6.79 -20.41 3.67
N MET A 66 7.58 -19.36 3.89
CA MET A 66 7.11 -18.02 4.27
C MET A 66 7.74 -16.94 3.35
N PRO A 67 6.93 -16.08 2.70
CA PRO A 67 7.42 -14.98 1.88
C PRO A 67 8.41 -14.00 2.58
N PRO A 68 8.25 -13.62 3.86
CA PRO A 68 9.17 -12.68 4.50
C PRO A 68 10.54 -13.28 4.82
N THR A 69 10.63 -14.60 5.00
CA THR A 69 11.91 -15.28 5.23
C THR A 69 12.76 -15.41 3.96
N ALA A 70 12.19 -15.13 2.79
CA ALA A 70 12.92 -15.13 1.51
C ALA A 70 13.88 -13.94 1.41
N PHE A 71 13.61 -12.86 2.13
CA PHE A 71 14.47 -11.68 2.21
C PHE A 71 15.46 -11.88 3.38
N ARG A 72 16.77 -11.95 3.09
CA ARG A 72 17.82 -12.00 4.12
C ARG A 72 18.49 -10.63 4.31
N GLY A 73 18.89 -10.34 5.54
CA GLY A 73 19.60 -9.10 5.90
C GLY A 73 18.77 -7.84 5.66
N ILE A 74 19.40 -6.80 5.10
CA ILE A 74 18.86 -5.45 4.92
C ILE A 74 17.51 -5.46 4.17
N ALA A 75 17.31 -6.38 3.23
CA ALA A 75 16.07 -6.47 2.46
C ALA A 75 14.85 -6.86 3.33
N SER A 76 15.07 -7.64 4.40
CA SER A 76 14.02 -8.01 5.37
C SER A 76 13.60 -6.81 6.21
N ASP A 77 14.58 -6.04 6.69
CA ASP A 77 14.35 -4.84 7.49
C ASP A 77 13.62 -3.76 6.68
N VAL A 78 14.03 -3.53 5.42
CA VAL A 78 13.35 -2.59 4.51
C VAL A 78 11.92 -3.03 4.25
N TRP A 79 11.67 -4.32 4.04
CA TRP A 79 10.32 -4.86 3.85
C TRP A 79 9.44 -4.64 5.09
N MET A 80 9.98 -4.93 6.28
CA MET A 80 9.25 -4.77 7.54
C MET A 80 8.96 -3.30 7.85
N MET A 81 9.95 -2.42 7.70
CA MET A 81 9.81 -0.98 7.94
C MET A 81 8.76 -0.37 7.00
N ASN A 82 8.78 -0.74 5.72
CA ASN A 82 7.75 -0.32 4.77
C ASN A 82 6.34 -0.77 5.17
N GLY A 83 6.20 -1.99 5.70
CA GLY A 83 4.93 -2.48 6.23
C GLY A 83 4.42 -1.62 7.39
N VAL A 84 5.30 -1.25 8.33
CA VAL A 84 4.95 -0.39 9.47
C VAL A 84 4.51 1.00 9.00
N VAL A 85 5.25 1.62 8.09
CA VAL A 85 4.95 2.96 7.56
C VAL A 85 3.57 2.98 6.89
N ILE A 86 3.25 2.01 6.04
CA ILE A 86 1.93 1.95 5.38
C ILE A 86 0.81 1.79 6.41
N ASN A 87 0.99 0.92 7.41
CA ASN A 87 -0.03 0.73 8.45
C ASN A 87 -0.27 2.01 9.28
N ILE A 88 0.78 2.78 9.59
CA ILE A 88 0.64 4.08 10.26
C ILE A 88 -0.16 5.05 9.37
N LEU A 89 0.15 5.10 8.08
CA LEU A 89 -0.60 5.94 7.13
C LEU A 89 -2.08 5.54 7.04
N VAL A 90 -2.39 4.24 7.06
CA VAL A 90 -3.77 3.73 7.13
C VAL A 90 -4.47 4.20 8.41
N MET A 91 -3.81 4.10 9.56
CA MET A 91 -4.40 4.55 10.83
C MET A 91 -4.71 6.05 10.80
N ILE A 92 -3.82 6.87 10.24
CA ILE A 92 -4.03 8.32 10.10
C ILE A 92 -5.21 8.61 9.17
N THR A 93 -5.28 7.98 7.99
CA THR A 93 -6.36 8.25 7.02
C THR A 93 -7.72 7.87 7.57
N TYR A 94 -7.84 6.69 8.20
CA TYR A 94 -9.09 6.28 8.83
C TYR A 94 -9.44 7.11 10.07
N GLY A 95 -8.45 7.56 10.84
CA GLY A 95 -8.66 8.50 11.94
C GLY A 95 -9.26 9.82 11.47
N TRP A 96 -8.77 10.37 10.35
CA TRP A 96 -9.34 11.57 9.73
C TRP A 96 -10.74 11.36 9.19
N VAL A 97 -10.99 10.23 8.52
CA VAL A 97 -12.34 9.86 8.06
C VAL A 97 -13.31 9.85 9.25
N PHE A 98 -12.93 9.24 10.37
CA PHE A 98 -13.76 9.19 11.58
C PHE A 98 -14.09 10.59 12.12
N VAL A 99 -13.10 11.48 12.20
CA VAL A 99 -13.30 12.86 12.68
C VAL A 99 -14.20 13.66 11.74
N LEU A 100 -14.04 13.50 10.41
CA LEU A 100 -14.86 14.21 9.42
C LEU A 100 -16.31 13.74 9.44
N VAL A 101 -16.54 12.43 9.52
CA VAL A 101 -17.89 11.85 9.62
C VAL A 101 -18.61 12.31 10.90
N ARG A 102 -17.88 12.47 12.02
CA ARG A 102 -18.45 12.98 13.28
C ARG A 102 -18.77 14.48 13.26
N LYS A 103 -18.20 15.24 12.33
CA LYS A 103 -18.43 16.69 12.18
C LYS A 103 -19.56 17.04 11.22
N GLN A 104 -20.01 16.09 10.39
CA GLN A 104 -21.22 16.23 9.58
C GLN A 104 -22.46 15.88 10.40
#